data_AF-A0A355GV12-F1
#
_entry.id   AF-A0A355GV12-F1
#
_cell.length_a   1.000
_cell.length_b   1.000
_cell.length_c   1.000
_cell.angle_alpha   90.00
_cell.angle_beta   90.00
_cell.angle_gamma   90.00
#
_symmetry.space_group_name_H-M   'P 1'
#
loop_
_entity.id
_entity.type
_entity.pdbx_description
1 polymer ?
#
loop_
_entity_poly.entity_id
_entity_poly.type
_entity_poly.pdbx_seq_one_letter_code
_entity_poly.pdbx_strand_id
1 'polypeptide(L)'
;GGSADAAAVLAGLNQLWNLSLSLSELEALSAKLGADVPFCISGGCARARGIGTELAFLPGAGGSQQGAPPLNLVLFTPHISVSTAAVYHNLNLDHCAWHPEV
;
A
#
# COMPACT_ATOMS: atom_id res chain seq x y z
N GLY A 1 5.48 -8.70 -3.61
CA GLY A 1 4.70 -9.17 -2.45
C GLY A 1 3.25 -9.20 -2.87
N GLY A 2 2.40 -10.02 -2.23
CA GLY A 2 1.08 -10.38 -2.78
C GLY A 2 0.21 -9.20 -3.23
N SER A 3 0.15 -8.11 -2.46
CA SER A 3 -0.62 -6.91 -2.82
C SER A 3 -0.07 -6.19 -4.06
N ALA A 4 1.26 -6.16 -4.22
CA ALA A 4 1.91 -5.61 -5.41
C ALA A 4 1.68 -6.51 -6.64
N ASP A 5 1.67 -7.83 -6.45
CA ASP A 5 1.40 -8.78 -7.53
C ASP A 5 -0.06 -8.63 -8.01
N ALA A 6 -1.02 -8.48 -7.09
CA ALA A 6 -2.41 -8.20 -7.40
C ALA A 6 -2.60 -6.86 -8.15
N ALA A 7 -1.89 -5.82 -7.72
CA ALA A 7 -1.91 -4.51 -8.38
C ALA A 7 -1.36 -4.60 -9.82
N ALA A 8 -0.23 -5.30 -10.00
CA ALA A 8 0.36 -5.50 -11.31
C ALA A 8 -0.55 -6.29 -12.25
N VAL A 9 -1.22 -7.33 -11.76
CA VAL A 9 -2.21 -8.10 -12.52
C VAL A 9 -3.39 -7.21 -12.93
N LEU A 10 -3.97 -6.42 -12.01
CA LEU A 10 -5.06 -5.51 -12.35
C LEU A 10 -4.67 -4.48 -13.41
N ALA A 11 -3.49 -3.86 -13.26
CA ALA A 11 -2.96 -2.92 -14.24
C ALA A 11 -2.75 -3.59 -15.61
N GLY A 12 -2.20 -4.80 -15.63
CA GLY A 12 -2.00 -5.60 -16.83
C GLY A 12 -3.31 -5.98 -17.52
N LEU A 13 -4.34 -6.38 -16.76
CA LEU A 13 -5.67 -6.69 -17.30
C LEU A 13 -6.35 -5.46 -17.89
N ASN A 14 -6.26 -4.30 -17.22
CA ASN A 14 -6.80 -3.04 -17.74
C ASN A 14 -6.23 -2.70 -19.12
N GLN A 15 -4.92 -2.91 -19.30
CA GLN A 15 -4.24 -2.71 -20.58
C GLN A 15 -4.59 -3.80 -21.60
N LEU A 16 -4.47 -5.08 -21.24
CA LEU A 16 -4.65 -6.20 -22.16
C LEU A 16 -6.07 -6.28 -22.72
N TRP A 17 -7.07 -5.90 -21.93
CA TRP A 17 -8.47 -5.92 -22.33
C TRP A 17 -8.99 -4.57 -22.82
N ASN A 18 -8.13 -3.54 -22.93
CA ASN A 18 -8.50 -2.19 -23.36
C ASN A 18 -9.72 -1.63 -22.59
N LEU A 19 -9.77 -1.82 -21.27
CA LEU A 19 -10.91 -1.38 -20.47
C LEU A 19 -10.92 0.14 -20.24
N SER A 20 -9.77 0.79 -20.44
CA SER A 20 -9.58 2.24 -20.26
C SER A 20 -10.03 2.75 -18.89
N LEU A 21 -9.92 1.92 -17.84
CA LEU A 21 -10.21 2.35 -16.48
C LEU A 21 -9.19 3.39 -16.05
N SER A 22 -9.70 4.47 -15.46
CA SER A 22 -8.91 5.50 -14.79
C SER A 22 -8.20 4.95 -13.56
N LEU A 23 -7.18 5.67 -13.09
CA LEU A 23 -6.47 5.32 -11.86
C LEU A 23 -7.42 5.20 -10.66
N SER A 24 -8.37 6.12 -10.53
CA SER A 24 -9.34 6.11 -9.43
C SER A 24 -10.28 4.89 -9.48
N GLU A 25 -10.66 4.44 -10.68
CA GLU A 25 -11.46 3.22 -10.84
C GLU A 25 -10.65 1.95 -10.49
N LEU A 26 -9.37 1.92 -10.85
CA LEU A 26 -8.46 0.83 -10.46
C LEU A 26 -8.21 0.80 -8.95
N GLU A 27 -8.06 1.95 -8.31
CA GLU A 27 -7.95 2.07 -6.85
C GLU A 27 -9.22 1.55 -6.15
N ALA A 28 -10.40 1.95 -6.63
CA ALA A 28 -11.67 1.48 -6.09
C ALA A 28 -11.89 -0.03 -6.28
N LEU A 29 -11.45 -0.59 -7.42
CA LEU A 29 -11.54 -2.02 -7.68
C LEU A 29 -10.54 -2.81 -6.82
N SER A 30 -9.30 -2.33 -6.74
CA SER A 30 -8.21 -2.97 -6.00
C SER A 30 -8.46 -2.99 -4.50
N ALA A 31 -9.16 -1.99 -3.95
CA ALA A 31 -9.56 -1.97 -2.54
C ALA A 31 -10.41 -3.19 -2.13
N LYS A 32 -11.11 -3.83 -3.07
CA LYS A 32 -11.88 -5.07 -2.83
C LYS A 32 -11.00 -6.32 -2.71
N LEU A 33 -9.77 -6.28 -3.23
CA LEU A 33 -8.82 -7.40 -3.16
C LEU A 33 -8.01 -7.38 -1.87
N GLY A 34 -7.68 -6.20 -1.37
CA GLY A 34 -6.95 -6.02 -0.12
C GLY A 34 -6.63 -4.56 0.15
N ALA A 35 -6.47 -4.21 1.42
CA ALA A 35 -6.30 -2.82 1.84
C ALA A 35 -5.00 -2.17 1.32
N ASP A 36 -3.95 -2.97 1.07
CA ASP A 36 -2.65 -2.49 0.58
C ASP A 36 -2.60 -2.38 -0.95
N VAL A 37 -3.53 -2.99 -1.68
CA VAL A 37 -3.48 -3.06 -3.15
C VAL A 37 -3.68 -1.67 -3.81
N PRO A 38 -4.59 -0.79 -3.34
CA PRO A 38 -4.72 0.57 -3.87
C PRO A 38 -3.40 1.34 -3.85
N PHE A 39 -2.64 1.25 -2.75
CA PHE A 39 -1.34 1.90 -2.66
C PHE A 39 -0.34 1.36 -3.69
N CYS A 40 -0.33 0.04 -3.91
CA CYS A 40 0.51 -0.57 -4.94
C CYS A 40 0.09 -0.20 -6.37
N ILE A 41 -1.17 0.16 -6.62
CA ILE A 41 -1.64 0.70 -7.91
C ILE A 41 -1.11 2.11 -8.14
N SER A 42 -1.23 2.99 -7.14
CA SER A 42 -0.86 4.40 -7.29
C SER A 42 0.66 4.63 -7.23
N GLY A 43 1.39 3.81 -6.45
CA GLY A 43 2.81 3.99 -6.21
C GLY A 43 3.15 5.27 -5.44
N GLY A 44 4.42 5.68 -5.46
CA GLY A 44 4.87 6.91 -4.81
C GLY A 44 4.92 6.82 -3.28
N CYS A 45 4.60 7.91 -2.60
CA CYS A 45 4.62 8.05 -1.15
C CYS A 45 3.34 8.73 -0.67
N ALA A 46 2.61 8.06 0.23
CA ALA A 46 1.33 8.54 0.71
C ALA A 46 1.18 8.31 2.20
N ARG A 47 0.42 9.19 2.85
CA ARG A 47 -0.14 8.92 4.17
C ARG A 47 -1.41 8.10 3.98
N ALA A 48 -1.40 6.87 4.47
CA ALA A 48 -2.56 5.99 4.47
C ALA A 48 -3.34 6.12 5.80
N ARG A 49 -4.67 6.14 5.74
CA ARG A 49 -5.59 6.15 6.88
C ARG A 49 -6.68 5.08 6.74
N GLY A 50 -7.54 4.97 7.76
CA GLY A 50 -8.53 3.90 7.87
C GLY A 50 -7.82 2.56 8.04
N ILE A 51 -8.16 1.59 7.20
CA ILE A 51 -7.47 0.28 7.16
C ILE A 51 -6.28 0.25 6.19
N GLY A 52 -5.88 1.40 5.63
CA GLY A 52 -4.84 1.52 4.61
C GLY A 52 -5.34 2.01 3.25
N THR A 53 -6.65 2.20 3.09
CA THR A 53 -7.30 2.53 1.80
C THR A 53 -7.51 4.02 1.57
N GLU A 54 -7.47 4.86 2.61
CA GLU A 54 -7.61 6.31 2.48
C GLU A 54 -6.22 6.95 2.25
N LEU A 55 -5.84 7.13 0.98
CA LEU A 55 -4.51 7.61 0.61
C LEU A 55 -4.49 9.12 0.40
N ALA A 56 -3.61 9.81 1.13
CA ALA A 56 -3.24 11.20 0.90
C ALA A 56 -1.77 11.26 0.44
N PHE A 57 -1.56 11.44 -0.87
CA PHE A 57 -0.21 11.54 -1.44
C PHE A 57 0.53 12.76 -0.92
N LEU A 58 1.78 12.56 -0.53
CA LEU A 58 2.61 13.64 -0.02
C LEU A 58 3.04 14.56 -1.17
N PRO A 59 3.28 15.86 -0.92
CA PRO A 59 3.82 16.77 -1.94
C PRO A 59 5.11 16.21 -2.55
N GLY A 60 5.17 16.17 -3.88
CA GLY A 60 6.25 15.56 -4.65
C GLY A 60 6.06 14.06 -4.94
N ALA A 61 5.20 13.37 -4.19
CA ALA A 61 5.03 11.93 -4.29
C ALA A 61 4.00 11.46 -5.33
N GLY A 62 3.34 12.38 -6.04
CA GLY A 62 2.42 12.05 -7.13
C GLY A 62 3.10 12.10 -8.49
N GLY A 63 3.08 11.00 -9.24
CA GLY A 63 3.16 10.93 -10.71
C GLY A 63 4.39 11.48 -11.46
N SER A 64 5.20 12.36 -10.89
CA SER A 64 6.40 12.91 -11.51
C SER A 64 7.46 13.27 -10.46
N GLN A 65 8.42 12.36 -10.26
CA GLN A 65 9.83 12.68 -10.03
C GLN A 65 10.24 13.61 -8.86
N GLN A 66 9.42 13.83 -7.83
CA GLN A 66 9.90 14.37 -6.53
C GLN A 66 9.47 13.47 -5.37
N GLY A 67 9.82 12.17 -5.50
CA GLY A 67 9.54 11.17 -4.48
C GLY A 67 10.09 11.50 -3.09
N ALA A 68 9.81 10.62 -2.13
CA ALA A 68 10.39 10.68 -0.79
C ALA A 68 11.90 11.02 -0.86
N PRO A 69 12.43 11.84 0.07
CA PRO A 69 13.85 12.21 0.04
C PRO A 69 14.70 10.94 -0.10
N PRO A 70 15.82 10.99 -0.83
CA PRO A 70 16.66 9.82 -1.04
C PRO A 70 17.06 9.23 0.32
N LEU A 71 16.61 8.00 0.57
CA LEU A 71 16.82 7.28 1.81
C LEU A 71 17.71 6.07 1.52
N ASN A 72 18.86 6.00 2.18
CA ASN A 72 19.67 4.80 2.17
C ASN A 72 19.03 3.77 3.12
N LEU A 73 18.36 2.77 2.56
CA LEU A 73 17.67 1.72 3.30
C LEU A 73 18.36 0.38 3.08
N VAL A 74 18.58 -0.36 4.16
CA VAL A 74 18.99 -1.77 4.13
C VAL A 74 17.82 -2.60 4.64
N LEU A 75 17.26 -3.44 3.78
CA LEU A 75 16.18 -4.34 4.14
C LEU A 75 16.75 -5.71 4.48
N PHE A 76 16.55 -6.16 5.71
CA PHE A 76 16.87 -7.52 6.15
C PHE A 76 15.56 -8.29 6.40
N THR A 77 15.33 -9.34 5.61
CA THR A 77 14.15 -10.20 5.75
C THR A 77 14.60 -11.59 6.24
N PRO A 78 14.50 -11.91 7.54
CA PRO A 78 14.78 -13.25 8.01
C PRO A 78 13.80 -14.25 7.39
N HIS A 79 14.19 -15.52 7.26
CA HIS A 79 13.34 -16.60 6.73
C HIS A 79 12.27 -17.05 7.74
N ILE A 80 11.55 -16.11 8.32
CA ILE A 80 10.45 -16.33 9.26
C ILE A 80 9.22 -15.65 8.66
N SER A 81 8.16 -16.42 8.44
CA SER A 81 6.88 -15.87 8.01
C SER A 81 6.08 -15.42 9.22
N VAL A 82 5.45 -14.25 9.12
CA VAL A 82 4.59 -13.69 10.16
C VAL A 82 3.20 -13.52 9.58
N SER A 83 2.19 -14.08 10.25
CA SER A 83 0.80 -13.94 9.85
C SER A 83 0.26 -12.58 10.27
N THR A 84 -0.09 -11.72 9.30
CA THR A 84 -0.72 -10.41 9.55
C THR A 84 -1.94 -10.57 10.46
N ALA A 85 -2.81 -11.54 10.19
CA ALA A 85 -4.00 -11.80 11.00
C ALA A 85 -3.65 -12.19 12.44
N ALA A 86 -2.64 -13.04 12.64
CA ALA A 86 -2.21 -13.44 13.98
C ALA A 86 -1.61 -12.25 14.75
N VAL A 87 -0.83 -11.39 14.10
CA VAL A 87 -0.26 -10.18 14.72
C VAL A 87 -1.36 -9.23 15.17
N TYR A 88 -2.31 -8.91 14.29
CA TYR A 88 -3.43 -8.04 14.65
C TYR A 88 -4.32 -8.66 15.75
N HIS A 89 -4.56 -9.97 15.72
CA HIS A 89 -5.36 -10.65 16.75
C HIS A 89 -4.73 -10.60 18.14
N ASN A 90 -3.40 -10.69 18.21
CA ASN A 90 -2.65 -10.68 19.47
C ASN A 90 -2.16 -9.29 19.89
N LEU A 91 -2.56 -8.22 19.18
CA LEU A 91 -2.19 -6.86 19.51
C LEU A 91 -2.89 -6.42 20.81
N ASN A 92 -2.11 -6.13 21.85
CA ASN A 92 -2.60 -5.55 23.09
C ASN A 92 -2.09 -4.11 23.24
N LEU A 93 -3.00 -3.14 23.16
CA LEU A 93 -2.66 -1.71 23.22
C LEU A 93 -2.30 -1.25 24.64
N ASP A 94 -2.74 -1.94 25.69
CA ASP A 94 -2.39 -1.60 27.08
C ASP A 94 -0.88 -1.78 27.34
N HIS A 95 -0.22 -2.58 26.50
CA HIS A 95 1.21 -2.82 26.55
C HIS A 95 1.99 -1.94 25.56
N CYS A 96 1.33 -0.99 24.90
CA CYS A 96 1.95 -0.07 23.96
C CYS A 96 2.41 1.19 24.69
N ALA A 97 3.69 1.23 25.10
CA ALA A 97 4.26 2.34 25.86
C ALA A 97 4.23 3.70 25.11
N TRP A 98 4.08 3.66 23.79
CA TRP A 98 3.99 4.84 22.94
C TRP A 98 3.20 4.54 21.68
N HIS A 99 2.29 5.45 21.32
CA HIS A 99 1.60 5.45 20.04
C HIS A 99 1.87 6.79 19.35
N PRO A 100 2.29 6.81 18.07
CA PRO A 100 2.46 8.06 17.33
C PRO A 100 1.11 8.77 17.21
N GLU A 101 1.04 10.05 17.56
CA GLU A 101 -0.12 10.88 17.19
C GLU A 101 -0.02 11.17 15.68
N VAL A 102 -1.07 10.82 14.91
CA VAL A 102 -1.10 10.84 13.43
C VAL A 102 -2.15 11.80 12.88
#